data_AF-A0A6J4EQV5-F1
#
_entry.id   AF-A0A6J4EQV5-F1
#
_cell.length_a   1.000
_cell.length_b   1.000
_cell.length_c   1.000
_cell.angle_alpha   90.00
_cell.angle_beta   90.00
_cell.angle_gamma   90.00
#
_symmetry.space_group_name_H-M   'P 1'
#
loop_
_entity.id
_entity.type
_entity.pdbx_description
1 polymer ?
#
loop_
_entity_poly.entity_id
_entity_poly.type
_entity_poly.pdbx_seq_one_letter_code
_entity_poly.pdbx_strand_id
1 'polypeptide(L)'
;CPEYRYLMQGIEKADSFNFNPHKWMLVNFDCSAMWLKKPRWIVDAFNVDPLYLKHDHQGSAPDYRHWQIPLGRRFRSLKLWFVLRLYGVENLQSHIRKQIALAHLFEKLCTSDERFELF
;
A
#
# COMPACT_ATOMS: atom_id res chain seq x y z
N CYS A 1 12.12 5.25 -5.37
CA CYS A 1 12.51 6.62 -5.70
C CYS A 1 12.83 7.37 -4.40
N PRO A 2 14.07 7.24 -3.89
CA PRO A 2 14.51 8.01 -2.72
C PRO A 2 14.30 9.52 -2.87
N GLU A 3 14.42 10.05 -4.08
CA GLU A 3 14.26 11.46 -4.44
C GLU A 3 12.86 12.05 -4.17
N TYR A 4 11.82 11.22 -3.98
CA TYR A 4 10.48 11.68 -3.61
C TYR A 4 10.13 11.46 -2.14
N ARG A 5 11.03 10.88 -1.34
CA ARG A 5 10.75 10.57 0.07
C ARG A 5 10.61 11.81 0.95
N TYR A 6 11.06 12.97 0.49
CA TYR A 6 10.86 14.24 1.21
C TYR A 6 9.37 14.57 1.40
N LEU A 7 8.50 14.11 0.49
CA LEU A 7 7.04 14.24 0.61
C LEU A 7 6.46 13.45 1.80
N MET A 8 7.24 12.55 2.39
CA MET A 8 6.87 11.75 3.55
C MET A 8 7.50 12.26 4.85
N GLN A 9 8.02 13.50 4.88
CA GLN A 9 8.54 14.09 6.11
C GLN A 9 7.46 14.11 7.21
N GLY A 10 7.78 13.60 8.40
CA GLY A 10 6.82 13.47 9.51
C GLY A 10 6.14 12.10 9.60
N ILE A 11 6.37 11.18 8.65
CA ILE A 11 5.74 9.86 8.65
C ILE A 11 6.03 9.03 9.90
N GLU A 12 7.16 9.28 10.58
CA GLU A 12 7.53 8.64 11.84
C GLU A 12 6.55 8.92 13.00
N LYS A 13 5.78 10.01 12.88
CA LYS A 13 4.74 10.40 13.83
C LYS A 13 3.41 9.68 13.59
N ALA A 14 3.23 9.05 12.43
CA ALA A 14 1.99 8.36 12.11
C ALA A 14 1.82 7.07 12.94
N ASP A 15 0.60 6.83 13.44
CA ASP A 15 0.25 5.59 14.13
C ASP A 15 -0.15 4.46 13.17
N SER A 16 -0.54 4.81 11.95
CA SER A 16 -0.83 3.87 10.87
C SER A 16 -0.50 4.48 9.51
N PHE A 17 -0.21 3.62 8.53
CA PHE A 17 0.06 4.03 7.16
C PHE A 17 -0.62 3.06 6.20
N ASN A 18 -1.34 3.58 5.21
CA ASN A 18 -1.95 2.77 4.17
C ASN A 18 -1.38 3.17 2.81
N PHE A 19 -1.00 2.19 2.02
CA PHE A 19 -0.58 2.37 0.65
C PHE A 19 -1.25 1.33 -0.25
N ASN A 20 -1.59 1.74 -1.48
CA ASN A 20 -2.28 0.89 -2.44
C ASN A 20 -1.35 0.49 -3.59
N PRO A 21 -0.69 -0.69 -3.51
CA PRO A 21 0.01 -1.26 -4.65
C PRO A 21 -0.85 -1.35 -5.91
N HIS A 22 -2.17 -1.55 -5.73
CA HIS A 22 -3.11 -1.64 -6.85
C HIS A 22 -3.41 -0.33 -7.59
N LYS A 23 -2.86 0.81 -7.14
CA LYS A 23 -2.97 2.08 -7.86
C LYS A 23 -1.86 2.22 -8.90
N TRP A 24 -0.61 2.37 -8.42
CA TRP A 24 0.51 2.78 -9.27
C TRP A 24 1.68 1.79 -9.31
N MET A 25 1.59 0.66 -8.59
CA MET A 25 2.64 -0.37 -8.57
C MET A 25 2.32 -1.60 -9.43
N LEU A 26 1.46 -1.45 -10.45
CA LEU A 26 1.18 -2.50 -11.44
C LEU A 26 0.56 -3.79 -10.86
N VAL A 27 0.02 -3.74 -9.64
CA VAL A 27 -0.74 -4.86 -9.05
C VAL A 27 -2.21 -4.70 -9.42
N ASN A 28 -2.89 -5.76 -9.85
CA ASN A 28 -4.33 -5.67 -10.11
C ASN A 28 -5.14 -5.54 -8.80
N PHE A 29 -6.29 -4.87 -8.87
CA PHE A 29 -7.22 -4.75 -7.75
C PHE A 29 -7.71 -6.14 -7.27
N ASP A 30 -7.92 -6.40 -5.97
CA ASP A 30 -7.64 -5.57 -4.78
C ASP A 30 -6.24 -5.84 -4.19
N CYS A 31 -5.50 -4.80 -3.79
CA CYS A 31 -4.24 -4.96 -3.04
C CYS A 31 -3.91 -3.67 -2.28
N SER A 32 -4.40 -3.57 -1.05
CA SER A 32 -4.15 -2.44 -0.13
C SER A 32 -3.33 -2.97 1.05
N ALA A 33 -2.24 -2.29 1.37
CA ALA A 33 -1.34 -2.68 2.43
C ALA A 33 -1.40 -1.63 3.54
N MET A 34 -1.67 -2.09 4.76
CA MET A 34 -1.80 -1.25 5.94
C MET A 34 -0.74 -1.65 6.96
N TRP A 35 -0.03 -0.66 7.47
CA TRP A 35 0.94 -0.77 8.55
C TRP A 35 0.40 -0.09 9.79
N LEU A 36 0.64 -0.71 10.94
CA LEU A 36 0.21 -0.25 12.25
C LEU A 36 1.44 -0.13 13.15
N LYS A 37 1.59 1.00 13.83
CA LYS A 37 2.65 1.20 14.83
C LYS A 37 2.39 0.37 16.08
N LYS A 38 1.12 0.23 16.47
CA LYS A 38 0.67 -0.56 17.62
C LYS A 38 -0.47 -1.50 17.19
N PRO A 39 -0.17 -2.73 16.75
CA PRO A 39 -1.20 -3.63 16.23
C PRO A 39 -2.24 -4.07 17.28
N ARG A 40 -1.88 -4.05 18.58
CA ARG A 40 -2.81 -4.37 19.68
C ARG A 40 -4.10 -3.57 19.63
N TRP A 41 -4.06 -2.29 19.27
CA TRP A 41 -5.26 -1.46 19.18
C TRP A 41 -6.32 -2.03 18.23
N ILE A 42 -5.89 -2.61 17.11
CA ILE A 42 -6.80 -3.23 16.15
C ILE A 42 -7.20 -4.63 16.59
N VAL A 43 -6.25 -5.40 17.13
CA VAL A 43 -6.54 -6.74 17.66
C VAL A 43 -7.58 -6.68 18.77
N ASP A 44 -7.43 -5.76 19.73
CA ASP A 44 -8.35 -5.59 20.86
C ASP A 44 -9.74 -5.12 20.39
N ALA A 45 -9.78 -4.22 19.40
CA ALA A 45 -11.04 -3.71 18.85
C ALA A 45 -11.85 -4.76 18.06
N PHE A 46 -11.16 -5.71 17.41
CA PHE A 46 -11.79 -6.75 16.57
C PHE A 46 -11.68 -8.15 17.16
N ASN A 47 -11.34 -8.28 18.45
CA ASN A 47 -11.15 -9.59 19.05
C ASN A 47 -12.47 -10.36 19.15
N VAL A 48 -12.51 -11.53 18.51
CA VAL A 48 -13.59 -12.51 18.60
C VAL A 48 -12.93 -13.88 18.72
N ASP A 49 -13.18 -14.60 19.83
CA ASP A 49 -12.49 -15.87 20.16
C ASP A 49 -13.47 -17.06 20.35
N PRO A 50 -14.23 -17.44 19.31
CA PRO A 50 -15.13 -18.58 19.37
C PRO A 50 -14.33 -19.89 19.33
N LEU A 51 -14.82 -20.92 20.03
CA LEU A 51 -14.15 -22.21 20.16
C LEU A 51 -13.78 -22.85 18.81
N TYR A 52 -14.64 -22.71 17.79
CA TYR A 52 -14.44 -23.29 16.45
C TYR A 52 -13.37 -22.58 15.60
N LEU A 53 -12.80 -21.46 16.06
CA LEU A 53 -11.65 -20.81 15.41
C LEU A 53 -10.36 -20.98 16.23
N LYS A 54 -10.37 -21.78 17.30
CA LYS A 54 -9.17 -22.06 18.10
C LYS A 54 -8.28 -23.09 17.42
N HIS A 55 -6.98 -22.98 17.66
CA HIS A 55 -5.96 -23.90 17.18
C HIS A 55 -4.76 -23.89 18.14
N ASP A 56 -3.98 -24.96 18.17
CA ASP A 56 -2.91 -25.16 19.17
C ASP A 56 -1.76 -24.15 19.07
N HIS A 57 -1.65 -23.48 17.92
CA HIS A 57 -0.61 -22.49 17.64
C HIS A 57 -1.04 -21.04 17.90
N GLN A 58 -2.09 -20.79 18.68
CA GLN A 58 -2.47 -19.43 19.02
C GLN A 58 -1.31 -18.68 19.69
N GLY A 59 -1.05 -17.45 19.23
CA GLY A 59 0.04 -16.61 19.73
C GLY A 59 1.44 -16.90 19.16
N SER A 60 1.63 -17.96 18.35
CA SER A 60 2.92 -18.23 17.70
C SER A 60 3.18 -17.31 16.50
N ALA A 61 2.11 -16.83 15.86
CA ALA A 61 2.15 -15.90 14.74
C ALA A 61 0.93 -14.96 14.80
N PRO A 62 0.98 -13.80 14.12
CA PRO A 62 -0.18 -12.93 14.00
C PRO A 62 -1.34 -13.64 13.31
N ASP A 63 -2.48 -13.73 13.98
CA ASP A 63 -3.72 -14.13 13.33
C ASP A 63 -4.36 -12.89 12.66
N TYR A 64 -4.23 -12.85 11.34
CA TYR A 64 -4.71 -11.73 10.53
C TYR A 64 -6.22 -11.52 10.63
N ARG A 65 -7.02 -12.48 11.12
CA ARG A 65 -8.45 -12.26 11.34
C ARG A 65 -8.71 -11.10 12.31
N HIS A 66 -7.80 -10.88 13.26
CA HIS A 66 -7.90 -9.79 14.24
C HIS A 66 -7.42 -8.44 13.69
N TRP A 67 -6.97 -8.39 12.44
CA TRP A 67 -6.42 -7.20 11.78
C TRP A 67 -7.37 -6.63 10.72
N GLN A 68 -8.60 -7.16 10.64
CA GLN A 68 -9.62 -6.77 9.68
C GLN A 68 -11.02 -7.02 10.26
N ILE A 69 -11.94 -6.07 10.13
CA ILE A 69 -13.07 -6.27 9.20
C ILE A 69 -13.74 -7.67 9.23
N PRO A 70 -13.76 -8.37 8.08
CA PRO A 70 -14.38 -9.68 7.96
C PRO A 70 -13.48 -10.80 8.49
N LEU A 71 -14.06 -11.98 8.75
CA LEU A 71 -13.28 -13.19 9.08
C LEU A 71 -12.48 -13.71 7.88
N GLY A 72 -13.17 -13.91 6.74
CA GLY A 72 -12.57 -14.50 5.55
C GLY A 72 -11.57 -13.58 4.87
N ARG A 73 -10.43 -14.15 4.40
CA ARG A 73 -9.44 -13.43 3.59
C ARG A 73 -8.83 -14.31 2.51
N ARG A 74 -8.52 -13.67 1.37
CA ARG A 74 -7.85 -14.31 0.21
C ARG A 74 -6.33 -14.19 0.31
N PHE A 75 -5.61 -15.04 -0.43
CA PHE A 75 -4.15 -15.01 -0.49
C PHE A 75 -3.60 -13.92 -1.42
N ARG A 76 -3.87 -12.65 -1.11
CA ARG A 76 -3.54 -11.50 -1.96
C ARG A 76 -2.04 -11.23 -2.13
N SER A 77 -1.23 -11.70 -1.18
CA SER A 77 0.22 -11.49 -1.21
C SER A 77 0.90 -12.21 -2.37
N LEU A 78 0.29 -13.26 -2.95
CA LEU A 78 0.90 -13.99 -4.07
C LEU A 78 1.12 -13.09 -5.29
N LYS A 79 0.06 -12.39 -5.75
CA LYS A 79 0.18 -11.47 -6.90
C LYS A 79 1.15 -10.31 -6.62
N LEU A 80 1.14 -9.76 -5.39
CA LEU A 80 2.09 -8.72 -5.00
C LEU A 80 3.53 -9.24 -5.07
N TRP A 81 3.77 -10.45 -4.57
CA TRP A 81 5.09 -11.09 -4.61
C TRP A 81 5.58 -11.32 -6.04
N PHE A 82 4.71 -11.80 -6.93
CA PHE A 82 5.03 -11.94 -8.36
C PHE A 82 5.42 -10.61 -9.00
N VAL A 83 4.64 -9.54 -8.79
CA VAL A 83 4.95 -8.22 -9.34
C VAL A 83 6.30 -7.70 -8.81
N LEU A 84 6.53 -7.78 -7.50
CA LEU A 84 7.79 -7.33 -6.91
C LEU A 84 8.99 -8.11 -7.43
N ARG A 85 8.87 -9.42 -7.64
CA ARG A 85 9.96 -10.26 -8.17
C ARG A 85 10.17 -10.12 -9.67
N LEU A 86 9.10 -10.00 -10.45
CA LEU A 86 9.15 -9.93 -11.91
C LEU A 86 9.75 -8.60 -12.37
N TYR A 87 9.26 -7.49 -11.80
CA TYR A 87 9.76 -6.17 -12.16
C TYR A 87 11.04 -5.83 -11.41
N GLY A 88 11.14 -6.21 -10.12
CA GLY A 88 12.23 -5.76 -9.27
C GLY A 88 12.11 -4.28 -8.91
N VAL A 89 12.90 -3.85 -7.92
CA VAL A 89 12.84 -2.50 -7.37
C VAL A 89 13.18 -1.45 -8.42
N GLU A 90 14.23 -1.66 -9.21
CA GLU A 90 14.72 -0.68 -10.20
C GLU A 90 13.69 -0.37 -11.28
N ASN A 91 13.03 -1.39 -11.86
CA ASN A 91 12.02 -1.17 -12.89
C ASN A 91 10.75 -0.53 -12.34
N LEU A 92 10.34 -0.88 -11.11
CA LEU A 92 9.22 -0.21 -10.45
C LEU A 92 9.55 1.28 -10.20
N GLN A 93 10.78 1.59 -9.80
CA GLN A 93 11.20 2.99 -9.65
C GLN A 93 11.28 3.71 -11.00
N SER A 94 11.78 3.06 -12.05
CA SER A 94 11.81 3.59 -13.41
C SER A 94 10.40 3.88 -13.94
N HIS A 95 9.44 2.99 -13.68
CA HIS A 95 8.03 3.18 -14.02
C HIS A 95 7.46 4.45 -13.38
N ILE A 96 7.67 4.65 -12.08
CA ILE A 96 7.21 5.85 -11.36
C ILE A 96 7.86 7.12 -11.93
N ARG A 97 9.18 7.12 -12.13
CA ARG A 97 9.90 8.27 -12.70
C ARG A 97 9.39 8.64 -14.08
N LYS A 98 9.16 7.65 -14.95
CA LYS A 98 8.61 7.86 -16.30
C LYS A 98 7.23 8.51 -16.23
N GLN A 99 6.35 8.02 -15.36
CA GLN A 99 5.00 8.56 -15.24
C GLN A 99 5.00 10.01 -14.69
N ILE A 100 5.88 10.32 -13.72
CA ILE A 100 6.06 11.68 -13.22
C ILE A 100 6.62 12.61 -14.32
N ALA A 101 7.59 12.15 -15.11
CA ALA A 101 8.13 12.92 -16.23
C ALA A 101 7.07 13.23 -17.30
N LEU A 102 6.18 12.26 -17.58
CA LEU A 102 5.04 12.47 -18.47
C LEU A 102 4.04 13.49 -17.91
N ALA A 103 3.80 13.50 -16.60
CA ALA A 103 2.95 14.49 -15.95
C ALA A 103 3.52 15.92 -16.08
N HIS A 104 4.83 16.11 -15.85
CA HIS A 104 5.48 17.41 -16.06
C HIS A 104 5.54 17.84 -17.53
N LEU A 105 5.67 16.88 -18.45
CA LEU A 105 5.55 17.18 -19.88
C LEU A 105 4.14 17.71 -20.20
N PHE A 106 3.10 17.07 -19.66
CA PHE A 106 1.72 17.49 -19.85
C PHE A 106 1.47 18.88 -19.24
N GLU A 107 1.95 19.14 -18.03
CA GLU A 107 1.92 20.46 -17.38
C GLU A 107 2.53 21.55 -18.29
N LYS A 108 3.71 21.28 -18.87
CA LYS A 108 4.38 22.21 -19.79
C LYS A 108 3.56 22.47 -21.05
N LEU A 109 2.93 21.44 -21.61
CA LEU A 109 2.08 21.57 -22.80
C LEU A 109 0.86 22.44 -22.49
N CYS A 110 0.19 22.21 -21.35
CA CYS A 110 -0.95 23.02 -20.92
C CYS A 110 -0.56 24.49 -20.70
N THR A 111 0.50 24.74 -19.94
CA THR A 111 0.94 26.12 -19.62
C THR A 111 1.50 26.90 -20.82
N SER A 112 1.86 26.21 -21.90
CA SER A 112 2.30 26.86 -23.15
C SER A 112 1.15 27.33 -24.06
N ASP A 113 -0.08 26.93 -23.75
CA ASP A 113 -1.26 27.21 -24.56
C ASP A 113 -2.23 28.09 -23.78
N GLU A 114 -2.46 29.32 -24.26
CA GLU A 114 -3.30 30.34 -23.60
C GLU A 114 -4.76 29.91 -23.40
N ARG A 115 -5.20 28.82 -24.05
CA ARG A 115 -6.55 28.26 -23.88
C ARG A 115 -6.71 27.46 -22.59
N PHE A 116 -5.61 27.07 -21.95
CA PHE A 116 -5.61 26.27 -20.74
C PHE A 116 -5.11 27.10 -19.55
N GLU A 117 -5.63 26.79 -18.38
CA GLU A 117 -5.26 27.42 -17.11
C GLU A 117 -4.94 26.34 -16.06
N LEU A 118 -4.01 26.65 -15.15
CA LEU A 118 -3.56 25.79 -14.06
C LEU A 118 -3.68 26.61 -12.77
N PHE A 119 -4.64 26.23 -11.92
CA PHE A 119 -4.91 26.86 -10.63
C PHE A 119 -4.33 26.05 -9.47
#